data_AF-A0A7J4M7X0-F1
#
_entry.id   AF-A0A7J4M7X0-F1
#
_cell.length_a   1.000
_cell.length_b   1.000
_cell.length_c   1.000
_cell.angle_alpha   90.00
_cell.angle_beta   90.00
_cell.angle_gamma   90.00
#
_symmetry.space_group_name_H-M   'P 1'
#
loop_
_entity.id
_entity.type
_entity.pdbx_description
1 polymer ?
#
loop_
_entity_poly.entity_id
_entity_poly.type
_entity_poly.pdbx_seq_one_letter_code
_entity_poly.pdbx_strand_id
1 'polypeptide(L)' 'MKLKKCKECKKYTLKEVCETCKEKTSEAHYKFIKFQD' A
#
# COMPACT_ATOMS: atom_id res chain seq x y z
N MET A 1 8.33 -1.17 -9.48
CA MET A 1 7.06 -1.68 -8.89
C MET A 1 6.72 -0.82 -7.69
N LYS A 2 5.53 -0.22 -7.64
CA LYS A 2 5.11 0.62 -6.51
C LYS A 2 4.34 -0.21 -5.50
N LEU A 3 4.61 -0.02 -4.21
CA LEU A 3 3.87 -0.67 -3.14
C LEU A 3 2.44 -0.14 -3.13
N LYS A 4 1.44 -1.02 -3.14
CA LYS A 4 0.02 -0.69 -3.02
C LYS A 4 -0.51 -1.16 -1.67
N LYS A 5 -1.65 -0.61 -1.24
CA LYS A 5 -2.32 -0.93 0.01
C LYS A 5 -3.82 -1.10 -0.24
N CYS A 6 -4.45 -2.19 0.25
CA CYS A 6 -5.93 -2.27 0.28
C CYS A 6 -6.44 -1.26 1.32
N LYS A 7 -7.42 -0.45 0.95
CA LYS A 7 -8.03 0.52 1.87
C LYS A 7 -8.83 -0.19 2.97
N GLU A 8 -9.51 -1.29 2.66
CA GLU A 8 -10.23 -2.10 3.65
C GLU A 8 -9.29 -2.94 4.52
N CYS A 9 -8.54 -3.87 3.94
CA CYS A 9 -7.72 -4.80 4.71
C CYS A 9 -6.47 -4.17 5.35
N LYS A 10 -6.10 -2.94 4.94
CA LYS A 10 -4.85 -2.25 5.32
C LYS A 10 -3.57 -3.05 5.06
N LYS A 11 -3.66 -4.16 4.32
CA LYS A 11 -2.54 -4.99 3.89
C LYS A 11 -1.82 -4.33 2.72
N TYR A 12 -0.50 -4.43 2.75
CA TYR A 12 0.35 -4.03 1.64
C TYR A 12 0.45 -5.15 0.62
N THR A 13 0.46 -4.79 -0.66
CA THR A 13 0.58 -5.73 -1.77
C THR A 13 1.19 -5.02 -2.98
N LEU A 14 1.75 -5.80 -3.90
CA LEU A 14 2.21 -5.30 -5.20
C LEU A 14 1.15 -5.49 -6.29
N LYS A 15 0.09 -6.27 -6.00
CA LYS A 15 -1.00 -6.57 -6.92
C LYS A 15 -1.97 -5.39 -6.99
N GLU A 16 -2.61 -5.20 -8.14
CA GLU A 16 -3.61 -4.15 -8.31
C GLU A 16 -4.88 -4.41 -7.51
N VAL A 17 -5.21 -5.68 -7.34
CA VAL A 17 -6.37 -6.16 -6.60
C VAL A 17 -5.88 -6.87 -5.35
N CYS A 18 -6.52 -6.60 -4.23
CA CYS A 18 -6.20 -7.27 -2.99
C CYS A 18 -6.76 -8.69 -2.98
N GLU A 19 -5.98 -9.65 -2.53
CA GLU A 19 -6.38 -11.06 -2.52
C GLU A 19 -7.40 -11.39 -1.41
N THR A 20 -7.54 -10.52 -0.41
CA THR A 20 -8.48 -10.71 0.71
C THR A 20 -9.80 -10.01 0.45
N CYS A 21 -9.78 -8.69 0.21
CA CYS A 21 -10.98 -7.86 -0.02
C CYS A 21 -11.49 -7.95 -1.47
N LYS A 22 -10.68 -8.45 -2.43
CA LYS A 22 -10.93 -8.37 -3.89
C LYS A 22 -11.17 -6.95 -4.43
N GLU A 23 -10.97 -5.92 -3.61
CA GLU A 23 -11.01 -4.52 -4.00
C GLU A 23 -9.69 -4.04 -4.62
N LYS A 24 -9.77 -2.93 -5.37
CA LYS A 24 -8.60 -2.26 -5.93
C LYS A 24 -7.75 -1.65 -4.83
N THR A 25 -6.47 -1.95 -4.88
CA THR A 25 -5.46 -1.41 -3.97
C THR A 25 -5.01 -0.04 -4.47
N SER A 26 -4.71 0.86 -3.54
CA SER A 26 -4.25 2.22 -3.84
C SER A 26 -2.74 2.33 -3.64
N GLU A 27 -2.07 3.25 -4.32
CA GLU A 27 -0.64 3.49 -4.09
C GLU A 27 -0.36 3.83 -2.63
N ALA A 28 0.64 3.17 -2.04
CA ALA A 28 1.09 3.45 -0.69
C ALA A 28 2.09 4.61 -0.72
N HIS A 29 1.66 5.77 -0.20
CA HIS A 29 2.57 6.88 0.03
C HIS A 29 3.36 6.63 1.31
N TYR A 30 4.65 6.37 1.19
CA TYR A 30 5.56 6.43 2.34
C TYR A 30 5.89 7.91 2.62
N LYS A 31 5.78 8.32 3.88
CA LYS A 31 6.49 9.50 4.36
C LYS A 31 7.90 9.04 4.68
N PHE A 32 8.88 9.41 3.84
CA PHE A 32 10.27 9.29 4.25
C PHE A 32 10.46 10.22 5.46
N ILE A 33 10.55 9.63 6.65
CA ILE A 33 10.96 10.36 7.83
C ILE A 33 12.45 10.61 7.63
N LYS A 34 12.81 11.84 7.21
CA LYS A 34 14.21 12.27 7.26
C LYS A 34 14.57 12.37 8.73
N PHE A 35 15.36 11.42 9.22
CA PHE A 35 16.08 11.62 10.47
C PHE A 35 17.12 12.72 10.17
N GLN A 36 16.92 13.91 10.74
CA GLN A 36 17.95 14.93 10.84
C GLN A 36 18.81 14.55 12.05
N ASP A 37 20.10 14.33 11.82
CA ASP A 37 21.12 14.18 12.88
C ASP A 37 21.49 15.57 13.43
#